data_AF-A0A7W5AK87-F1
#
_entry.id   AF-A0A7W5AK87-F1
#
_cell.length_a   1.000
_cell.length_b   1.000
_cell.length_c   1.000
_cell.angle_alpha   90.00
_cell.angle_beta   90.00
_cell.angle_gamma   90.00
#
_symmetry.space_group_name_H-M   'P 1'
#
loop_
_entity.id
_entity.type
_entity.pdbx_description
1 polymer ?
#
loop_
_entity_poly.entity_id
_entity_poly.type
_entity_poly.pdbx_seq_one_letter_code
_entity_poly.pdbx_strand_id
1 'polypeptide(L)'
;MIGLTRPMVGWLWMAGAILTEIIATAALTYSQGLTRAPVVAVTAALYVASYVCLARALHAGVEVSVGYAVWSGVGTAALAVIGAALFGEALTASRIAAIVLIICGVVLLQLTATPASAQPARVQSTPPSAALAADGPPPRSP
;
A
#
# COMPACT_ATOMS: atom_id res chain seq x y z
N MET A 1 10.53 27.73 -0.70
CA MET A 1 10.60 26.26 -0.90
C MET A 1 9.44 25.64 -0.15
N ILE A 2 8.40 25.20 -0.87
CA ILE A 2 7.17 24.66 -0.27
C ILE A 2 7.51 23.33 0.41
N GLY A 3 7.61 23.33 1.73
CA GLY A 3 7.76 22.14 2.54
C GLY A 3 6.45 21.34 2.51
N LEU A 4 6.25 20.52 1.48
CA LEU A 4 5.23 19.49 1.51
C LEU A 4 5.58 18.57 2.68
N THR A 5 4.80 18.65 3.76
CA THR A 5 4.89 17.71 4.87
C THR A 5 4.87 16.30 4.29
N ARG A 6 5.87 15.47 4.62
CA ARG A 6 6.01 14.05 4.20
C ARG A 6 4.69 13.29 4.00
N PRO A 7 3.68 13.39 4.89
CA PRO A 7 2.36 12.76 4.66
C PRO A 7 1.68 13.17 3.35
N MET A 8 1.71 14.44 2.95
CA MET A 8 1.07 14.92 1.71
C MET A 8 1.71 14.29 0.47
N VAL A 9 3.04 14.13 0.49
CA VAL A 9 3.77 13.48 -0.60
C VAL A 9 3.37 12.01 -0.71
N GLY A 10 3.11 11.32 0.41
CA GLY A 10 2.63 9.94 0.42
C GLY A 10 1.28 9.77 -0.26
N TRP A 11 0.32 10.66 0.02
CA TRP A 11 -1.00 10.63 -0.63
C TRP A 11 -0.94 10.95 -2.12
N LEU A 12 -0.01 11.81 -2.57
CA LEU A 12 0.21 12.05 -4.00
C LEU A 12 0.75 10.80 -4.71
N TRP A 13 1.71 10.10 -4.11
CA TRP A 13 2.18 8.81 -4.62
C TRP A 13 1.06 7.76 -4.64
N MET A 14 0.19 7.75 -3.63
CA MET A 14 -0.97 6.86 -3.59
C MET A 14 -1.95 7.13 -4.74
N ALA A 15 -2.27 8.41 -5.00
CA ALA A 15 -3.10 8.78 -6.14
C ALA A 15 -2.47 8.34 -7.47
N GLY A 16 -1.16 8.54 -7.63
CA GLY A 16 -0.41 8.04 -8.79
C GLY A 16 -0.46 6.52 -8.93
N ALA A 17 -0.34 5.78 -7.82
CA ALA A 17 -0.44 4.33 -7.80
C ALA A 17 -1.81 3.84 -8.28
N ILE A 18 -2.89 4.46 -7.79
CA ILE A 18 -4.27 4.13 -8.17
C ILE A 18 -4.52 4.44 -9.66
N LEU A 19 -4.13 5.63 -10.12
CA LEU A 19 -4.35 6.03 -11.51
C LEU A 19 -3.64 5.10 -12.51
N THR A 20 -2.36 4.80 -12.24
CA THR A 20 -1.57 3.91 -13.10
C THR A 20 -2.10 2.48 -13.09
N GLU A 21 -2.58 1.99 -11.95
CA GLU A 21 -3.21 0.67 -11.81
C GLU A 21 -4.52 0.59 -12.61
N ILE A 22 -5.40 1.58 -12.46
CA ILE A 22 -6.66 1.64 -13.21
C ILE A 22 -6.40 1.63 -14.72
N ILE A 23 -5.43 2.42 -15.20
CA ILE A 23 -5.09 2.47 -16.62
C ILE A 23 -4.51 1.12 -17.07
N ALA A 24 -3.63 0.51 -16.28
CA ALA A 24 -3.07 -0.82 -16.58
C ALA A 24 -4.19 -1.88 -16.68
N THR A 25 -5.07 -1.93 -15.68
CA THR A 25 -6.15 -2.91 -15.64
C THR A 25 -7.18 -2.67 -16.75
N ALA A 26 -7.50 -1.43 -17.09
CA ALA A 26 -8.33 -1.14 -18.26
C ALA A 26 -7.64 -1.53 -19.58
N ALA A 27 -6.33 -1.33 -19.70
CA ALA A 27 -5.54 -1.73 -20.86
C ALA A 27 -5.50 -3.25 -21.08
N LEU A 28 -5.64 -4.07 -20.03
CA LEU A 28 -5.75 -5.53 -20.15
C LEU A 28 -6.90 -5.95 -21.05
N THR A 29 -8.05 -5.26 -20.97
CA THR A 29 -9.21 -5.55 -21.83
C THR A 29 -8.87 -5.38 -23.32
N TYR A 30 -7.96 -4.47 -23.65
CA TYR A 30 -7.48 -4.22 -25.01
C TYR A 30 -6.32 -5.14 -25.45
N SER A 31 -5.72 -5.90 -24.53
CA SER A 31 -4.57 -6.77 -24.82
C SER A 31 -4.91 -8.03 -25.64
N GLN A 32 -6.21 -8.30 -25.85
CA GLN A 32 -6.72 -9.51 -26.50
C GLN A 32 -6.18 -10.80 -25.86
N GLY A 33 -6.30 -10.90 -24.53
CA GLY A 33 -5.78 -12.06 -23.79
C GLY A 33 -4.26 -12.14 -23.81
N LEU A 34 -3.59 -10.98 -23.68
CA LEU A 34 -2.13 -10.85 -23.69
C LEU A 34 -1.42 -11.20 -25.02
N THR A 35 -2.16 -11.25 -26.13
CA THR A 35 -1.58 -11.56 -27.46
C THR A 35 -0.98 -10.33 -28.14
N ARG A 36 -1.46 -9.12 -27.81
CA ARG A 36 -0.93 -7.87 -28.36
C ARG A 36 0.29 -7.38 -27.57
N ALA A 37 1.47 -7.83 -27.98
CA ALA A 37 2.76 -7.50 -27.38
C ALA A 37 2.95 -6.02 -26.96
N PRO A 38 2.66 -4.99 -27.80
CA PRO A 38 2.84 -3.60 -27.39
C PRO A 38 1.90 -3.18 -26.24
N VAL A 39 0.64 -3.65 -26.27
CA VAL A 39 -0.33 -3.35 -25.20
C VAL A 39 0.07 -4.05 -23.90
N VAL A 40 0.55 -5.29 -23.99
CA VAL A 40 1.06 -6.04 -22.84
C VAL A 40 2.26 -5.34 -22.21
N ALA A 41 3.23 -4.90 -23.03
CA ALA A 41 4.42 -4.21 -22.54
C ALA A 41 4.06 -2.92 -21.80
N VAL A 42 3.17 -2.10 -22.37
CA VAL A 42 2.68 -0.87 -21.72
C VAL A 42 1.93 -1.19 -20.43
N THR A 43 1.05 -2.20 -20.45
CA THR A 43 0.28 -2.62 -19.27
C THR A 43 1.19 -3.08 -18.14
N ALA A 44 2.19 -3.91 -18.45
CA ALA A 44 3.19 -4.35 -17.48
C ALA A 44 3.99 -3.18 -16.90
N ALA A 45 4.42 -2.24 -17.74
CA ALA A 45 5.13 -1.04 -17.29
C ALA A 45 4.27 -0.18 -16.35
N LEU A 46 2.97 -0.04 -16.63
CA LEU A 46 2.04 0.70 -15.77
C LEU A 46 1.79 -0.01 -14.43
N TYR A 47 1.68 -1.35 -14.42
CA TYR A 47 1.62 -2.09 -13.15
C TYR A 47 2.88 -1.90 -12.32
N VAL A 48 4.06 -2.02 -12.92
CA VAL A 48 5.33 -1.76 -12.23
C VAL A 48 5.36 -0.34 -11.68
N ALA A 49 4.96 0.65 -12.48
CA ALA A 49 4.86 2.04 -12.03
C ALA A 49 3.90 2.21 -10.85
N SER A 50 2.75 1.52 -10.87
CA SER A 50 1.79 1.53 -9.76
C SER A 50 2.39 1.01 -8.46
N TYR A 51 3.01 -0.17 -8.50
CA TYR A 51 3.65 -0.75 -7.33
C TYR A 51 4.83 0.09 -6.82
N VAL A 52 5.59 0.72 -7.71
CA VAL A 52 6.64 1.68 -7.33
C VAL A 52 6.03 2.88 -6.61
N CYS A 53 4.95 3.46 -7.15
CA CYS A 53 4.25 4.57 -6.50
C CYS A 53 3.68 4.16 -5.15
N LEU A 54 3.08 2.97 -5.04
CA LEU A 54 2.59 2.44 -3.77
C LEU A 54 3.72 2.29 -2.75
N ALA A 55 4.85 1.71 -3.14
CA ALA A 55 6.02 1.59 -2.28
C ALA A 55 6.54 2.96 -1.81
N ARG A 56 6.54 3.97 -2.69
CA ARG A 56 6.90 5.35 -2.34
C ARG A 56 5.90 6.00 -1.38
N ALA A 57 4.61 5.72 -1.54
CA ALA A 57 3.56 6.22 -0.65
C ALA A 57 3.74 5.68 0.78
N LEU A 58 3.99 4.37 0.89
CA LEU A 58 4.26 3.71 2.18
C LEU A 58 5.54 4.26 2.83
N HIS A 59 6.61 4.43 2.05
CA HIS A 59 7.85 5.02 2.55
C HIS A 59 7.70 6.49 2.98
N ALA A 60 6.75 7.21 2.39
CA ALA A 60 6.45 8.60 2.74
C ALA A 60 5.58 8.76 4.01
N GLY A 61 5.20 7.65 4.67
CA GLY A 61 4.53 7.65 5.97
C GLY A 61 3.07 7.21 5.93
N VAL A 62 2.58 6.67 4.81
CA VAL A 62 1.26 6.02 4.78
C VAL A 62 1.38 4.62 5.43
N GLU A 63 0.54 4.33 6.41
CA GLU A 63 0.51 3.00 7.03
C GLU A 63 0.14 1.92 6.00
N VAL A 64 0.74 0.73 6.12
CA VAL A 64 0.56 -0.36 5.14
C VAL A 64 -0.90 -0.81 5.04
N SER A 65 -1.57 -0.98 6.18
CA SER A 65 -2.99 -1.38 6.26
C SER A 65 -3.90 -0.35 5.57
N VAL A 66 -3.73 0.92 5.94
CA VAL A 66 -4.43 2.09 5.37
C VAL A 66 -4.19 2.18 3.87
N GLY A 67 -2.92 2.13 3.45
CA GLY A 67 -2.55 2.29 2.05
C GLY A 67 -3.09 1.17 1.18
N TYR A 68 -3.00 -0.08 1.63
CA TYR A 68 -3.53 -1.23 0.89
C TYR A 68 -5.06 -1.19 0.81
N ALA A 69 -5.76 -0.82 1.90
CA ALA A 69 -7.21 -0.68 1.92
C ALA A 69 -7.68 0.40 0.92
N VAL A 70 -7.07 1.58 0.94
CA VAL A 70 -7.43 2.68 0.03
C VAL A 70 -7.10 2.32 -1.42
N TRP A 71 -5.89 1.80 -1.69
CA TRP A 71 -5.48 1.43 -3.04
C TRP A 71 -6.41 0.37 -3.65
N SER A 72 -6.64 -0.75 -2.95
CA SER A 72 -7.52 -1.81 -3.42
C SER A 72 -8.97 -1.37 -3.52
N GLY A 73 -9.48 -0.65 -2.53
CA GLY A 73 -10.86 -0.20 -2.47
C GLY A 73 -11.24 0.78 -3.57
N VAL A 74 -10.44 1.85 -3.71
CA VAL A 74 -10.66 2.88 -4.73
C VAL A 74 -10.42 2.30 -6.13
N GLY A 75 -9.35 1.50 -6.32
CA GLY A 75 -9.06 0.83 -7.59
C GLY A 75 -10.22 -0.06 -8.04
N THR A 76 -10.74 -0.90 -7.13
CA THR A 76 -11.89 -1.78 -7.42
C THR A 76 -13.15 -0.99 -7.76
N ALA A 77 -13.49 0.03 -6.97
CA ALA A 77 -14.68 0.85 -7.22
C ALA A 77 -14.57 1.60 -8.57
N ALA A 78 -13.41 2.19 -8.85
CA ALA A 78 -13.17 2.89 -10.11
C ALA A 78 -13.20 1.94 -11.31
N LEU A 79 -12.60 0.75 -11.20
CA LEU A 79 -12.64 -0.26 -12.26
C LEU A 79 -14.05 -0.76 -12.53
N ALA A 80 -14.90 -0.91 -11.51
CA ALA A 80 -16.28 -1.29 -11.72
C ALA A 80 -17.07 -0.20 -12.49
N VAL A 81 -16.83 1.07 -12.19
CA VAL A 81 -17.42 2.21 -12.92
C VAL A 81 -16.89 2.29 -14.35
N ILE A 82 -15.58 2.12 -14.53
CA ILE A 82 -14.93 2.10 -15.85
C ILE A 82 -15.43 0.92 -16.68
N GLY A 83 -15.57 -0.26 -16.09
CA GLY A 83 -16.10 -1.43 -16.80
C GLY A 83 -17.51 -1.20 -17.31
N ALA A 84 -18.35 -0.55 -16.51
CA ALA A 84 -19.68 -0.15 -16.95
C ALA A 84 -19.66 0.90 -18.07
N ALA A 85 -18.83 1.94 -17.92
CA ALA A 85 -18.81 3.08 -18.83
C ALA A 85 -18.10 2.81 -20.18
N LEU A 86 -16.96 2.11 -20.14
CA LEU A 86 -16.08 1.88 -21.29
C LEU A 86 -16.30 0.51 -21.95
N PHE A 87 -16.65 -0.51 -21.17
CA PHE A 87 -16.82 -1.88 -21.67
C PHE A 87 -18.30 -2.31 -21.75
N GLY A 88 -19.23 -1.41 -21.40
CA GLY A 88 -20.66 -1.67 -21.48
C GLY A 88 -21.12 -2.76 -20.51
N GLU A 89 -20.35 -3.02 -19.44
CA GLU A 89 -20.73 -4.03 -18.48
C GLU A 89 -21.99 -3.62 -17.70
N ALA A 90 -22.92 -4.56 -17.53
CA ALA A 90 -24.15 -4.26 -16.81
C ALA A 90 -23.89 -3.90 -15.34
N LEU A 91 -24.33 -2.71 -14.93
CA LEU A 91 -24.46 -2.31 -13.52
C LEU A 91 -25.78 -2.84 -12.98
N THR A 92 -25.80 -4.11 -12.60
CA THR A 92 -26.94 -4.67 -11.88
C THR A 92 -27.03 -4.08 -10.47
N ALA A 93 -28.23 -4.08 -9.88
CA ALA A 93 -28.43 -3.64 -8.50
C ALA A 93 -27.51 -4.38 -7.51
N SER A 94 -27.25 -5.67 -7.74
CA SER A 94 -26.30 -6.48 -6.95
C SER A 94 -24.85 -5.99 -7.06
N ARG A 95 -24.42 -5.54 -8.24
CA ARG A 95 -23.08 -5.00 -8.47
C ARG A 95 -22.88 -3.67 -7.76
N ILE A 96 -23.89 -2.80 -7.83
CA ILE A 96 -23.90 -1.52 -7.11
C ILE A 96 -23.83 -1.78 -5.60
N ALA A 97 -24.64 -2.70 -5.08
CA ALA A 97 -24.60 -3.07 -3.66
C ALA A 97 -23.22 -3.58 -3.22
N ALA A 98 -22.56 -4.40 -4.05
CA ALA A 98 -21.21 -4.89 -3.78
C ALA A 98 -20.18 -3.76 -3.74
N ILE A 99 -20.22 -2.81 -4.69
CA ILE A 99 -19.33 -1.63 -4.69
C ILE A 99 -19.53 -0.80 -3.43
N VAL A 100 -20.78 -0.55 -3.03
CA VAL A 100 -21.08 0.19 -1.79
C VAL A 100 -20.51 -0.53 -0.57
N LEU A 101 -20.64 -1.86 -0.51
CA LEU A 101 -20.10 -2.65 0.60
C LEU A 101 -18.57 -2.59 0.67
N ILE A 102 -17.88 -2.63 -0.48
CA ILE A 102 -16.42 -2.46 -0.56
C ILE A 102 -16.02 -1.09 -0.03
N ILE A 103 -16.68 -0.02 -0.49
CA ILE A 103 -16.40 1.35 -0.02
C ILE A 103 -16.61 1.46 1.50
N CYS A 104 -17.72 0.91 2.02
CA CYS A 104 -17.98 0.88 3.45
C CYS A 104 -16.87 0.13 4.24
N GLY A 105 -16.40 -1.01 3.73
CA GLY A 105 -15.31 -1.77 4.33
C GLY A 105 -14.00 -0.97 4.41
N VAL A 106 -13.66 -0.24 3.34
CA VAL A 106 -12.48 0.63 3.28
C VAL A 106 -12.59 1.78 4.29
N VAL A 107 -13.75 2.45 4.32
CA VAL A 107 -14.01 3.54 5.27
C VAL A 107 -13.93 3.02 6.72
N LEU A 108 -14.52 1.86 7.00
CA LEU A 108 -14.46 1.25 8.33
C LEU A 108 -13.02 0.93 8.74
N LEU A 109 -12.24 0.32 7.85
CA LEU A 109 -10.81 0.04 8.10
C LEU A 109 -10.03 1.31 8.41
N GLN A 110 -10.26 2.39 7.64
CA GLN A 110 -9.65 3.70 7.89
C GLN A 110 -10.00 4.26 9.27
N LEU A 111 -11.26 4.13 9.70
CA LEU A 111 -11.72 4.62 11.00
C LEU A 111 -11.18 3.78 12.17
N THR A 112 -10.93 2.49 11.94
CA THR A 112 -10.39 1.56 12.95
C THR A 112 -8.87 1.45 12.93
N ALA A 113 -8.19 2.20 12.06
CA ALA A 113 -6.74 2.23 12.02
C ALA A 113 -6.21 2.81 13.34
N THR A 114 -5.89 1.95 14.29
CA THR A 114 -5.23 2.33 15.55
C THR A 114 -3.81 2.80 15.20
N PRO A 115 -3.39 4.00 15.62
CA PRO A 115 -1.99 4.41 15.50
C PRO A 115 -1.14 3.32 16.14
N ALA A 116 -0.08 2.87 15.47
CA ALA A 116 0.81 1.84 16.01
C ALA A 116 1.58 2.34 17.26
N SER A 117 0.90 2.51 18.39
CA SER A 117 1.47 2.76 19.70
C SER A 117 1.55 1.44 20.47
N ALA A 118 2.43 0.55 20.00
CA ALA A 118 2.95 -0.56 20.79
C ALA A 118 4.19 -1.13 20.07
N GLN A 119 5.30 -0.41 20.12
CA GLN A 119 6.61 -1.05 20.08
C GLN A 119 6.81 -1.67 21.48
N PRO A 120 6.68 -2.98 21.70
CA PRO A 120 7.16 -3.56 22.94
C PRO A 120 8.67 -3.33 22.97
N ALA A 121 9.13 -2.61 23.99
CA ALA A 121 10.54 -2.36 24.29
C ALA A 121 11.31 -3.69 24.45
N ARG A 122 11.72 -4.31 23.35
CA ARG A 122 12.46 -5.58 23.35
C ARG A 122 13.42 -5.61 22.15
N VAL A 123 14.57 -4.94 22.30
CA VAL A 123 15.95 -5.47 22.25
C VAL A 123 16.89 -4.30 22.58
N GLN A 124 16.82 -3.81 23.83
CA GLN A 124 17.90 -3.05 24.46
C GLN A 124 18.20 -3.67 25.83
N SER A 125 18.44 -4.98 25.84
CA SER A 125 19.18 -5.59 26.95
C SER A 125 20.65 -5.58 26.53
N THR A 126 21.33 -4.50 26.90
CA THR A 126 22.73 -4.41 27.32
C THR A 126 23.79 -5.21 26.51
N PRO A 127 24.81 -4.56 25.90
CA PRO A 127 25.91 -5.29 25.29
C PRO A 127 26.60 -6.22 26.33
N PRO A 128 27.05 -7.43 25.96
CA PRO A 128 27.72 -8.40 26.84
C PRO A 128 28.97 -7.89 27.57
N SER A 129 29.45 -6.69 27.26
CA SER A 129 30.67 -6.10 27.81
C SER A 129 30.55 -5.70 29.29
N ALA A 130 29.34 -5.48 29.82
CA ALA A 130 29.17 -5.12 31.23
C ALA A 130 29.18 -6.34 32.16
N ALA A 131 28.82 -7.53 31.66
CA ALA A 131 28.82 -8.76 32.44
C ALA A 131 30.21 -9.41 32.55
N LEU A 132 31.09 -9.20 31.55
CA LEU A 132 32.46 -9.73 31.56
C LEU A 132 33.43 -9.00 32.51
N ALA A 133 33.07 -7.79 33.00
CA ALA A 133 33.97 -6.97 33.82
C ALA A 133 33.85 -7.24 35.33
N ALA A 134 32.87 -8.05 35.76
CA ALA A 134 32.58 -8.29 37.18
C ALA A 134 33.17 -9.59 37.74
N ASP A 135 33.77 -10.45 36.90
CA ASP A 135 34.32 -11.76 37.29
C ASP A 135 35.86 -11.77 37.21
N GLY A 136 36.49 -10.78 37.87
CA GLY A 136 37.93 -10.76 38.07
C GLY A 136 38.34 -11.76 39.16
N PRO A 137 39.49 -12.46 39.03
CA PRO A 137 39.92 -13.46 40.02
C PRO A 137 40.09 -12.83 41.41
N PRO A 138 39.78 -13.57 42.50
CA PRO A 138 39.88 -13.04 43.85
C PRO A 138 41.32 -12.60 44.18
N PRO A 139 41.51 -11.57 45.02
CA PRO A 139 42.82 -11.10 45.40
C PRO A 139 43.59 -12.23 46.09
N ARG A 140 44.79 -12.55 45.58
CA ARG A 140 45.72 -13.45 46.27
C ARG A 140 46.21 -12.73 47.53
N SER A 141 45.93 -13.31 48.69
CA SER A 141 46.53 -12.90 49.96
C SER A 141 48.05 -13.13 49.93
N PRO A 142 48.84 -12.29 50.63
CA PRO A 142 50.31 -12.43 50.71
C PRO A 142 50.74 -13.69 51.46
#